data_AF-A0A7D7QUJ0-F1
#
_entry.id   AF-A0A7D7QUJ0-F1
#
_cell.length_a   1.000
_cell.length_b   1.000
_cell.length_c   1.000
_cell.angle_alpha   90.00
_cell.angle_beta   90.00
_cell.angle_gamma   90.00
#
_symmetry.space_group_name_H-M   'P 1'
#
loop_
_entity.id
_entity.type
_entity.pdbx_description
1 polymer ?
#
loop_
_entity_poly.entity_id
_entity_poly.type
_entity_poly.pdbx_seq_one_letter_code
_entity_poly.pdbx_strand_id
1 'polypeptide(L)'
;MIAVSYIDNTLKELDKLYNTSSSQKKAIYFSKLALIELCGWIEETVDDIVLRHSKRHLKETDNKTYCKESIVKPNYGFEYKRNIRPMLISLIGLIEVEKLEKELEKTGQITALKGHLGNIKDSRNLAAHTYLKGVTRNFNAPSRTIGDFNRIKPILEKIDQELRKK
;
A
#
# COMPACT_ATOMS: atom_id res chain seq x y z
N MET A 1 -7.53 10.47 -15.61
CA MET A 1 -6.47 11.01 -16.49
C MET A 1 -6.74 12.48 -16.75
N ILE A 2 -5.84 13.40 -16.37
CA ILE A 2 -5.79 14.72 -17.03
C ILE A 2 -5.81 14.45 -18.54
N ALA A 3 -6.66 15.15 -19.28
CA ALA A 3 -6.75 14.95 -20.71
C ALA A 3 -5.35 15.15 -21.31
N VAL A 4 -4.79 14.11 -21.92
CA VAL A 4 -3.47 14.19 -22.59
C VAL A 4 -3.43 15.36 -23.58
N SER A 5 -4.58 15.63 -24.21
CA SER A 5 -4.77 16.79 -25.08
C SER A 5 -4.59 18.14 -24.37
N TYR A 6 -4.97 18.26 -23.10
CA TYR A 6 -4.77 19.50 -22.33
C TYR A 6 -3.29 19.79 -22.16
N ILE A 7 -2.52 18.82 -21.65
CA ILE A 7 -1.07 19.01 -21.44
C ILE A 7 -0.33 19.15 -22.76
N ASP A 8 -0.67 18.37 -23.79
CA ASP A 8 -0.09 18.52 -25.12
C ASP A 8 -0.32 19.92 -25.70
N ASN A 9 -1.54 20.45 -25.57
CA ASN A 9 -1.86 21.82 -26.00
C ASN A 9 -1.10 22.87 -25.19
N THR A 10 -1.05 22.74 -23.86
CA THR A 10 -0.31 23.66 -22.98
C THR A 10 1.17 23.66 -23.32
N LEU A 11 1.79 22.50 -23.54
CA LEU A 11 3.21 22.40 -23.91
C LEU A 11 3.48 23.04 -25.29
N LYS A 12 2.59 22.82 -26.27
CA LYS A 12 2.68 23.47 -27.59
C LYS A 12 2.52 24.99 -27.51
N GLU A 13 1.62 25.47 -26.66
CA GLU A 13 1.44 26.91 -26.43
C GLU A 13 2.69 27.51 -25.80
N LEU A 14 3.26 26.86 -24.77
CA LEU A 14 4.48 27.31 -24.11
C LEU A 14 5.69 27.31 -25.05
N ASP A 15 5.80 26.32 -25.94
CA ASP A 15 6.83 26.28 -26.98
C ASP A 15 6.67 27.45 -27.97
N LYS A 16 5.44 27.73 -28.43
CA LYS A 16 5.18 28.90 -29.29
C LYS A 16 5.55 30.20 -28.59
N LEU A 17 5.17 30.36 -27.31
CA LEU A 17 5.50 31.54 -26.50
C LEU A 17 7.01 31.69 -26.26
N TYR A 18 7.72 30.58 -26.09
CA TYR A 18 9.18 30.55 -26.01
C TYR A 18 9.81 31.08 -27.31
N ASN A 19 9.43 30.53 -28.45
CA ASN A 19 10.02 30.82 -29.76
C ASN A 19 9.71 32.24 -30.27
N THR A 20 8.59 32.83 -29.83
CA THR A 20 8.19 34.20 -30.20
C THR A 20 8.65 35.27 -29.21
N SER A 21 9.34 34.88 -28.14
CA SER A 21 9.73 35.80 -27.09
C SER A 21 10.93 36.65 -27.47
N SER A 22 10.75 37.98 -27.49
CA SER A 22 11.85 38.93 -27.65
C SER A 22 12.67 39.14 -26.36
N SER A 23 12.23 38.57 -25.23
CA SER A 23 12.88 38.70 -23.93
C SER A 23 13.40 37.36 -23.45
N GLN A 24 14.73 37.26 -23.29
CA GLN A 24 15.39 36.06 -22.75
C GLN A 24 14.81 35.64 -21.39
N LYS A 25 14.47 36.61 -20.54
CA LYS A 25 13.84 36.36 -19.23
C LYS A 25 12.49 35.64 -19.37
N LYS A 26 11.64 36.07 -20.30
CA LYS A 26 10.35 35.44 -20.56
C LYS A 26 10.50 34.05 -21.17
N ALA A 27 11.43 33.88 -22.11
CA ALA A 27 11.75 32.56 -22.67
C ALA A 27 12.12 31.56 -21.56
N ILE A 28 12.99 31.94 -20.62
CA ILE A 28 13.33 31.10 -19.46
C ILE A 28 12.10 30.73 -18.62
N TYR A 29 11.15 31.65 -18.44
CA TYR A 29 9.91 31.36 -17.70
C TYR A 29 9.04 30.32 -18.40
N PHE A 30 8.87 30.43 -19.72
CA PHE A 30 8.09 29.46 -20.48
C PHE A 30 8.73 28.06 -20.43
N SER A 31 10.06 27.96 -20.55
CA SER A 31 10.76 26.68 -20.41
C SER A 31 10.58 26.06 -19.02
N LYS A 32 10.67 26.88 -17.95
CA LYS A 32 10.46 26.39 -16.58
C LYS A 32 9.02 25.94 -16.34
N LEU A 33 8.05 26.68 -16.86
CA LEU A 33 6.64 26.34 -16.73
C LEU A 33 6.32 25.04 -17.47
N ALA A 34 6.83 24.86 -18.69
CA ALA A 34 6.65 23.63 -19.46
C ALA A 34 7.18 22.39 -18.71
N LEU A 35 8.33 22.53 -18.04
CA LEU A 35 8.87 21.48 -17.19
C LEU A 35 7.94 21.15 -16.01
N ILE A 36 7.42 22.16 -15.31
CA ILE A 36 6.51 21.97 -14.17
C ILE A 36 5.21 21.28 -14.60
N GLU A 37 4.62 21.72 -15.72
CA GLU A 37 3.41 21.11 -16.29
C GLU A 37 3.61 19.63 -16.61
N LEU A 38 4.73 19.29 -17.26
CA LEU A 38 5.07 17.90 -17.56
C LEU A 38 5.26 17.07 -16.29
N CYS A 39 6.00 17.58 -15.31
CA CYS A 39 6.24 16.91 -14.03
C CYS A 39 4.93 16.63 -13.29
N GLY A 40 4.04 17.61 -13.17
CA GLY A 40 2.73 17.45 -12.53
C GLY A 40 1.87 16.42 -13.25
N TRP A 41 1.85 16.45 -14.59
CA TRP A 41 1.10 15.48 -15.37
C TRP A 41 1.61 14.03 -15.18
N ILE A 42 2.93 13.82 -15.11
CA ILE A 42 3.51 12.50 -14.87
C ILE A 42 3.05 11.96 -13.52
N GLU A 43 3.16 12.76 -12.46
CA GLU A 43 2.77 12.39 -11.09
C GLU A 43 1.29 11.99 -11.03
N GLU A 44 0.40 12.86 -11.49
CA GLU A 44 -1.04 12.57 -11.49
C GLU A 44 -1.42 11.36 -12.36
N THR A 45 -0.71 11.15 -13.47
CA THR A 45 -0.97 10.03 -14.37
C THR A 45 -0.60 8.71 -13.72
N VAL A 46 0.54 8.64 -13.02
CA VAL A 46 0.96 7.43 -12.29
C VAL A 46 -0.04 7.10 -11.19
N ASP A 47 -0.47 8.11 -10.42
CA ASP A 47 -1.48 7.93 -9.36
C ASP A 47 -2.80 7.40 -9.92
N ASP A 48 -3.30 7.97 -11.01
CA ASP A 48 -4.52 7.53 -11.68
C ASP A 48 -4.40 6.10 -12.23
N ILE A 49 -3.24 5.70 -12.76
CA ILE A 49 -2.98 4.32 -13.20
C ILE A 49 -3.11 3.36 -12.02
N VAL A 50 -2.47 3.65 -10.90
CA VAL A 50 -2.50 2.82 -9.68
C VAL A 50 -3.93 2.71 -9.15
N LEU A 51 -4.64 3.83 -9.01
CA LEU A 51 -6.02 3.85 -8.51
C LEU A 51 -7.01 3.14 -9.43
N ARG A 52 -6.86 3.26 -10.76
CA ARG A 52 -7.71 2.52 -11.71
C ARG A 52 -7.41 1.03 -11.70
N HIS A 53 -6.15 0.64 -11.55
CA HIS A 53 -5.79 -0.77 -11.46
C HIS A 53 -6.26 -1.39 -10.14
N SER A 54 -6.13 -0.68 -9.01
CA SER A 54 -6.64 -1.11 -7.71
C SER A 54 -8.16 -1.33 -7.74
N LYS A 55 -8.93 -0.40 -8.32
CA LYS A 55 -10.39 -0.53 -8.48
C LYS A 55 -10.81 -1.75 -9.29
N ARG A 56 -10.01 -2.17 -10.28
CA ARG A 56 -10.30 -3.31 -11.16
C ARG A 56 -9.99 -4.66 -10.50
N HIS A 57 -8.97 -4.73 -9.65
CA HIS A 57 -8.45 -6.00 -9.15
C HIS A 57 -8.75 -6.27 -7.67
N LEU A 58 -8.82 -5.22 -6.84
CA LEU A 58 -9.21 -5.36 -5.44
C LEU A 58 -10.74 -5.46 -5.35
N LYS A 59 -11.21 -6.42 -4.59
CA LYS A 59 -12.63 -6.64 -4.29
C LYS A 59 -12.98 -5.96 -2.98
N GLU A 60 -12.13 -6.10 -1.98
CA GLU A 60 -12.37 -5.56 -0.63
C GLU A 60 -12.28 -4.04 -0.58
N THR A 61 -13.27 -3.40 0.05
CA THR A 61 -13.33 -1.93 0.18
C THR A 61 -12.19 -1.39 1.04
N ASP A 62 -11.79 -2.14 2.08
CA ASP A 62 -10.69 -1.75 2.96
C ASP A 62 -9.35 -1.72 2.21
N ASN A 63 -9.11 -2.70 1.33
CA ASN A 63 -7.89 -2.72 0.50
C ASN A 63 -7.86 -1.57 -0.51
N LYS A 64 -9.02 -1.21 -1.10
CA LYS A 64 -9.12 -0.02 -1.96
C LYS A 64 -8.80 1.26 -1.19
N THR A 65 -9.30 1.37 0.04
CA THR A 65 -9.07 2.51 0.92
C THR A 65 -7.60 2.59 1.32
N TYR A 66 -7.00 1.45 1.71
CA TYR A 66 -5.58 1.35 2.03
C TYR A 66 -4.70 1.75 0.84
N CYS A 67 -5.00 1.26 -0.36
CA CYS A 67 -4.27 1.64 -1.57
C CYS A 67 -4.29 3.15 -1.79
N LYS A 68 -5.44 3.80 -1.62
CA LYS A 68 -5.57 5.24 -1.82
C LYS A 68 -4.83 6.04 -0.74
N GLU A 69 -5.11 5.75 0.53
CA GLU A 69 -4.68 6.60 1.64
C GLU A 69 -3.26 6.28 2.12
N SER A 70 -2.77 5.05 1.93
CA SER A 70 -1.48 4.60 2.45
C SER A 70 -0.42 4.32 1.38
N ILE A 71 -0.80 4.15 0.11
CA ILE A 71 0.16 3.93 -1.00
C ILE A 71 0.27 5.17 -1.88
N VAL A 72 -0.85 5.68 -2.39
CA VAL A 72 -0.86 6.78 -3.37
C VAL A 72 -0.69 8.14 -2.69
N LYS A 73 -1.59 8.50 -1.76
CA LYS A 73 -1.59 9.81 -1.10
C LYS A 73 -0.27 10.26 -0.44
N PRO A 74 0.53 9.40 0.20
CA PRO A 74 1.80 9.83 0.79
C PRO A 74 2.95 9.92 -0.22
N ASN A 75 2.76 9.50 -1.48
CA ASN A 75 3.77 9.56 -2.50
C ASN A 75 3.77 10.94 -3.18
N TYR A 76 4.84 11.71 -2.96
CA TYR A 76 5.05 13.01 -3.61
C TYR A 76 6.24 12.93 -4.56
N GLY A 77 6.02 13.23 -5.84
CA GLY A 77 7.02 13.21 -6.89
C GLY A 77 7.01 11.96 -7.77
N PHE A 78 7.93 11.93 -8.73
CA PHE A 78 7.92 11.03 -9.88
C PHE A 78 9.25 10.29 -10.12
N GLU A 79 10.16 10.25 -9.12
CA GLU A 79 11.39 9.49 -9.26
C GLU A 79 11.07 7.99 -9.37
N TYR A 80 11.58 7.34 -10.40
CA TYR A 80 11.22 5.94 -10.66
C TYR A 80 11.51 5.00 -9.48
N LYS A 81 12.71 5.11 -8.88
CA LYS A 81 13.13 4.22 -7.79
C LYS A 81 12.52 4.55 -6.43
N ARG A 82 12.19 5.83 -6.19
CA ARG A 82 11.69 6.30 -4.88
C ARG A 82 10.17 6.39 -4.82
N ASN A 83 9.53 6.71 -5.95
CA ASN A 83 8.09 6.97 -6.02
C ASN A 83 7.37 5.87 -6.80
N ILE A 84 7.65 5.75 -8.10
CA ILE A 84 6.84 4.92 -9.02
C ILE A 84 6.97 3.43 -8.69
N ARG A 85 8.20 2.91 -8.60
CA ARG A 85 8.45 1.49 -8.37
C ARG A 85 7.89 1.00 -7.03
N PRO A 86 8.10 1.69 -5.89
CA PRO A 86 7.48 1.29 -4.62
C PRO A 86 5.95 1.26 -4.68
N MET A 87 5.30 2.24 -5.32
CA MET A 87 3.83 2.22 -5.48
C MET A 87 3.35 1.00 -6.26
N LEU A 88 4.03 0.65 -7.36
CA LEU A 88 3.68 -0.52 -8.16
C LEU A 88 3.88 -1.82 -7.39
N ILE A 89 5.00 -1.96 -6.66
CA ILE A 89 5.28 -3.13 -5.82
C ILE A 89 4.18 -3.27 -4.76
N SER A 90 3.84 -2.18 -4.06
CA SER A 90 2.83 -2.20 -3.00
C SER A 90 1.43 -2.54 -3.55
N LEU A 91 1.05 -2.00 -4.71
CA LEU A 91 -0.22 -2.34 -5.36
C LEU A 91 -0.29 -3.82 -5.74
N ILE A 92 0.73 -4.33 -6.43
CA ILE A 92 0.77 -5.72 -6.88
C ILE A 92 0.78 -6.65 -5.66
N GLY A 93 1.59 -6.35 -4.65
CA GLY A 93 1.63 -7.09 -3.40
C GLY A 93 0.27 -7.13 -2.70
N LEU A 94 -0.43 -5.99 -2.61
CA LEU A 94 -1.75 -5.91 -2.01
C LEU A 94 -2.79 -6.77 -2.74
N ILE A 95 -2.79 -6.74 -4.08
CA ILE A 95 -3.67 -7.59 -4.91
C ILE A 95 -3.39 -9.07 -4.64
N GLU A 96 -2.11 -9.45 -4.57
CA GLU A 96 -1.74 -10.84 -4.36
C GLU A 96 -2.02 -11.34 -2.94
N VAL A 97 -1.89 -10.46 -1.95
CA VAL A 97 -2.30 -10.74 -0.55
C VAL A 97 -3.81 -10.92 -0.46
N GLU A 98 -4.62 -10.05 -1.08
CA GLU A 98 -6.08 -10.20 -1.06
C GLU A 98 -6.53 -11.55 -1.66
N LYS A 99 -5.92 -11.95 -2.78
CA LYS A 99 -6.17 -13.27 -3.38
C LYS A 99 -5.78 -14.40 -2.43
N LEU A 100 -4.60 -14.32 -1.81
CA LEU A 100 -4.11 -15.31 -0.86
C LEU A 100 -5.06 -15.45 0.34
N GLU A 101 -5.42 -14.33 0.96
CA GLU A 101 -6.33 -14.31 2.10
C GLU A 101 -7.71 -14.86 1.73
N LYS A 102 -8.22 -14.52 0.54
CA LYS A 102 -9.48 -15.05 0.03
C LYS A 102 -9.46 -16.57 -0.15
N GLU A 103 -8.35 -17.14 -0.61
CA GLU A 103 -8.20 -18.59 -0.74
C GLU A 103 -8.18 -19.30 0.62
N LEU A 104 -7.41 -18.76 1.57
CA LEU A 104 -7.31 -19.31 2.92
C LEU A 104 -8.64 -19.17 3.70
N GLU A 105 -9.36 -18.08 3.47
CA GLU A 105 -10.65 -17.83 4.13
C GLU A 105 -11.77 -18.76 3.67
N LYS A 106 -11.63 -19.45 2.53
CA LYS A 106 -12.55 -20.55 2.15
C LYS A 106 -12.65 -21.64 3.23
N THR A 107 -11.59 -21.79 4.03
CA THR A 107 -11.51 -22.72 5.16
C THR A 107 -11.48 -22.02 6.52
N GLY A 108 -11.79 -20.71 6.56
CA GLY A 108 -11.80 -19.90 7.78
C GLY A 108 -10.43 -19.68 8.42
N GLN A 109 -9.33 -19.93 7.71
CA GLN A 109 -7.99 -19.89 8.27
C GLN A 109 -7.54 -18.47 8.66
N ILE A 110 -7.89 -17.45 7.88
CA ILE A 110 -7.53 -16.06 8.20
C ILE A 110 -8.32 -15.59 9.42
N THR A 111 -9.62 -15.89 9.48
CA THR A 111 -10.45 -15.60 10.66
C THR A 111 -9.93 -16.30 11.91
N ALA A 112 -9.61 -17.60 11.82
CA ALA A 112 -9.04 -18.35 12.95
C ALA A 112 -7.69 -17.75 13.40
N LEU A 113 -6.81 -17.41 12.45
CA LEU A 113 -5.53 -16.79 12.76
C LEU A 113 -5.69 -15.45 13.47
N LYS A 114 -6.58 -14.57 12.97
CA LYS A 114 -6.91 -13.29 13.63
C LYS A 114 -7.35 -13.50 15.08
N GLY A 115 -8.24 -14.47 15.32
CA GLY A 115 -8.70 -14.81 16.67
C GLY A 115 -7.58 -15.31 17.58
N HIS A 116 -6.76 -16.25 17.11
CA HIS A 116 -5.64 -16.78 17.88
C HIS A 116 -4.61 -15.70 18.22
N LEU A 117 -4.25 -14.84 17.25
CA LEU A 117 -3.29 -13.75 17.47
C LEU A 117 -3.82 -12.69 18.45
N GLY A 118 -5.12 -12.37 18.38
CA GLY A 118 -5.78 -11.47 19.35
C GLY A 118 -5.66 -11.98 20.78
N ASN A 119 -6.04 -13.23 21.02
CA ASN A 119 -5.97 -13.85 22.35
C ASN A 119 -4.55 -13.89 22.93
N ILE A 120 -3.55 -14.17 22.09
CA ILE A 120 -2.14 -14.18 22.50
C ILE A 120 -1.67 -12.76 22.83
N LYS A 121 -2.04 -11.77 22.02
CA LYS A 121 -1.68 -10.37 22.27
C LYS A 121 -2.18 -9.91 23.63
N ASP A 122 -3.43 -10.22 23.98
CA ASP A 122 -4.00 -9.85 25.28
C ASP A 122 -3.29 -10.55 26.44
N SER A 123 -3.04 -11.85 26.30
CA SER A 123 -2.29 -12.63 27.30
C SER A 123 -0.87 -12.09 27.50
N ARG A 124 -0.18 -11.71 26.41
CA ARG A 124 1.16 -11.12 26.45
C ARG A 124 1.16 -9.73 27.07
N ASN A 125 0.19 -8.89 26.75
CA ASN A 125 0.06 -7.56 27.34
C ASN A 125 -0.15 -7.65 28.86
N LEU A 126 -1.01 -8.56 29.32
CA LEU A 126 -1.20 -8.81 30.74
C LEU A 126 0.12 -9.20 31.42
N ALA A 127 0.87 -10.14 30.83
CA ALA A 127 2.15 -10.59 31.35
C ALA A 127 3.23 -9.49 31.37
N ALA A 128 3.28 -8.64 30.34
CA ALA A 128 4.30 -7.60 30.20
C ALA A 128 4.05 -6.37 31.11
N HIS A 129 2.78 -6.05 31.39
CA HIS A 129 2.40 -4.85 32.15
C HIS A 129 2.11 -5.12 33.64
N THR A 130 2.47 -6.31 34.16
CA THR A 130 2.27 -6.65 35.58
C THR A 130 3.59 -6.88 36.33
N TYR A 131 3.83 -6.09 37.37
CA TYR A 131 5.02 -6.18 38.25
C TYR A 131 4.79 -7.17 39.40
N LEU A 132 5.70 -8.10 39.68
CA LEU A 132 5.49 -9.28 40.56
C LEU A 132 5.15 -9.03 42.05
N LYS A 133 4.97 -7.79 42.52
CA LYS A 133 4.83 -7.48 43.95
C LYS A 133 3.37 -7.48 44.42
N GLY A 134 3.04 -8.35 45.39
CA GLY A 134 1.91 -8.17 46.33
C GLY A 134 0.52 -8.71 45.95
N VAL A 135 0.37 -9.49 44.88
CA VAL A 135 -0.94 -10.09 44.51
C VAL A 135 -0.77 -11.52 44.00
N THR A 136 -1.64 -12.44 44.43
CA THR A 136 -1.79 -13.78 43.86
C THR A 136 -2.35 -13.65 42.43
N ARG A 137 -1.66 -14.19 41.43
CA ARG A 137 -2.00 -13.99 40.01
C ARG A 137 -2.28 -15.29 39.29
N ASN A 138 -3.25 -15.23 38.39
CA ASN A 138 -3.60 -16.32 37.48
C ASN A 138 -3.00 -16.03 36.09
N PHE A 139 -1.84 -16.62 35.82
CA PHE A 139 -1.31 -16.72 34.46
C PHE A 139 -1.78 -18.01 33.81
N ASN A 140 -1.92 -18.00 32.48
CA ASN A 140 -2.18 -19.22 31.73
C ASN A 140 -1.04 -20.22 31.97
N ALA A 141 -1.40 -21.48 32.25
CA ALA A 141 -0.41 -22.55 32.30
C ALA A 141 0.27 -22.73 30.92
N PRO A 142 1.54 -23.17 30.86
CA PRO A 142 2.25 -23.40 29.60
C PRO A 142 1.52 -24.31 28.61
N SER A 143 0.70 -25.24 29.11
CA SER A 143 -0.15 -26.12 28.28
C SER A 143 -1.09 -25.33 27.36
N ARG A 144 -1.59 -24.16 27.77
CA ARG A 144 -2.41 -23.29 26.92
C ARG A 144 -1.59 -22.69 25.78
N THR A 145 -0.38 -22.20 26.07
CA THR A 145 0.53 -21.68 25.05
C THR A 145 0.93 -22.75 24.03
N ILE A 146 1.16 -23.99 24.50
CA ILE A 146 1.40 -25.15 23.61
C ILE A 146 0.17 -25.40 22.74
N GLY A 147 -1.04 -25.35 23.31
CA GLY A 147 -2.29 -25.46 22.55
C GLY A 147 -2.42 -24.39 21.47
N ASP A 148 -2.07 -23.14 21.77
CA ASP A 148 -2.09 -22.04 20.80
C ASP A 148 -1.05 -22.24 19.69
N PHE A 149 0.16 -22.68 20.03
CA PHE A 149 1.19 -23.04 19.05
C PHE A 149 0.69 -24.11 18.07
N ASN A 150 0.08 -25.18 18.58
CA ASN A 150 -0.45 -26.28 17.77
C ASN A 150 -1.59 -25.84 16.84
N ARG A 151 -2.32 -24.77 17.17
CA ARG A 151 -3.38 -24.20 16.31
C ARG A 151 -2.84 -23.25 15.26
N ILE A 152 -1.86 -22.42 15.62
CA ILE A 152 -1.29 -21.39 14.72
C ILE A 152 -0.36 -22.01 13.68
N LYS A 153 0.52 -22.93 14.10
CA LYS A 153 1.52 -23.56 13.23
C LYS A 153 0.94 -24.05 11.89
N PRO A 154 -0.12 -24.88 11.85
CA PRO A 154 -0.64 -25.38 10.57
C PRO A 154 -1.19 -24.27 9.67
N ILE A 155 -1.72 -23.17 10.22
CA ILE A 155 -2.18 -22.03 9.43
C ILE A 155 -1.00 -21.31 8.77
N LEU A 156 0.10 -21.10 9.52
CA LEU A 156 1.31 -20.48 8.98
C LEU A 156 1.98 -21.36 7.91
N GLU A 157 2.03 -22.67 8.13
CA GLU A 157 2.52 -23.62 7.13
C GLU A 157 1.67 -23.57 5.85
N LYS A 158 0.35 -23.40 5.99
CA LYS A 158 -0.55 -23.27 4.84
C LYS A 158 -0.32 -21.97 4.07
N ILE A 159 -0.08 -20.86 4.75
CA ILE A 159 0.32 -19.59 4.11
C ILE A 159 1.60 -19.79 3.29
N ASP A 160 2.64 -20.39 3.87
CA ASP A 160 3.89 -20.70 3.17
C ASP A 160 3.68 -21.60 1.94
N GLN A 161 2.83 -22.64 2.07
CA GLN A 161 2.48 -23.51 0.95
C GLN A 161 1.78 -22.75 -0.19
N GLU A 162 0.82 -21.88 0.12
CA GLU A 162 0.12 -21.10 -0.92
C GLU A 162 1.05 -20.08 -1.59
N LEU A 163 2.01 -19.51 -0.86
CA LEU A 163 3.01 -18.60 -1.43
C LEU A 163 3.95 -19.32 -2.42
N ARG A 164 4.30 -20.59 -2.16
CA ARG A 164 5.17 -21.39 -3.05
C ARG A 164 4.51 -21.85 -4.36
N LYS A 165 3.17 -21.75 -4.47
CA LYS A 165 2.44 -22.12 -5.70
C LYS A 165 2.43 -21.02 -6.76
N LYS A 166 2.79 -19.80 -6.37
CA LYS A 166 2.84 -18.63 -7.25
C LYS A 166 4.24 -18.46 -7.83
#